data_AF-A0A546XDX8-F1
#
_entry.id   AF-A0A546XDX8-F1
#
_cell.length_a   1.000
_cell.length_b   1.000
_cell.length_c   1.000
_cell.angle_alpha   90.00
_cell.angle_beta   90.00
_cell.angle_gamma   90.00
#
_symmetry.space_group_name_H-M   'P 1'
#
loop_
_entity.id
_entity.type
_entity.pdbx_description
1 polymer ?
#
loop_
_entity_poly.entity_id
_entity_poly.type
_entity_poly.pdbx_seq_one_letter_code
_entity_poly.pdbx_strand_id
1 'polypeptide(L)'
;MSDIMKTAALALAVVAPVSAMAAQSSLDGVYAYYQANTAAEMDRGPRNDADCRKFLASGLYKRDESEHLKIVGDRWDDNQDVSDVTGNVELGQGRGNVTPFTINVESEAADGTGDGITPAKGTVTRNGKLAISITIEGGQGRRMLHYCKVD
;
A
#
# COMPACT_ATOMS: atom_id res chain seq x y z
N MET A 1 39.25 -60.72 -13.58
CA MET A 1 39.22 -59.25 -13.79
C MET A 1 38.25 -58.71 -12.75
N SER A 2 38.79 -58.15 -11.66
CA SER A 2 38.00 -57.62 -10.55
C SER A 2 38.52 -56.24 -10.23
N ASP A 3 37.85 -55.22 -10.76
CA ASP A 3 38.02 -53.83 -10.35
C ASP A 3 36.66 -53.33 -9.89
N ILE A 4 36.48 -53.30 -8.57
CA ILE A 4 35.33 -52.68 -7.90
C ILE A 4 35.59 -51.17 -7.89
N MET A 5 35.02 -50.47 -8.87
CA MET A 5 35.07 -49.02 -8.94
C MET A 5 34.07 -48.42 -7.94
N LYS A 6 34.64 -47.68 -7.00
CA LYS A 6 33.98 -46.85 -6.00
C LYS A 6 33.49 -45.56 -6.68
N THR A 7 32.19 -45.25 -6.60
CA THR A 7 31.71 -43.89 -6.88
C THR A 7 30.52 -43.58 -5.98
N ALA A 8 30.83 -43.08 -4.79
CA ALA A 8 29.89 -42.29 -4.01
C ALA A 8 29.96 -40.86 -4.53
N ALA A 9 28.85 -40.31 -5.00
CA ALA A 9 28.74 -38.87 -5.25
C ALA A 9 27.30 -38.39 -5.10
N LEU A 10 27.05 -37.84 -3.91
CA LEU A 10 26.16 -36.72 -3.57
C LEU A 10 24.85 -36.60 -4.36
N ALA A 11 23.76 -37.02 -3.72
CA ALA A 11 22.42 -36.55 -4.03
C ALA A 11 22.38 -35.02 -3.90
N LEU A 12 22.24 -34.32 -5.03
CA LEU A 12 21.84 -32.91 -5.03
C LEU A 12 20.42 -32.83 -4.48
N ALA A 13 20.30 -32.43 -3.21
CA ALA A 13 19.05 -31.92 -2.67
C ALA A 13 18.70 -30.66 -3.47
N VAL A 14 17.83 -30.82 -4.46
CA VAL A 14 17.14 -29.71 -5.11
C VAL A 14 16.33 -29.03 -4.02
N VAL A 15 16.88 -27.98 -3.44
CA VAL A 15 16.13 -27.04 -2.62
C VAL A 15 15.14 -26.40 -3.57
N ALA A 16 13.92 -26.95 -3.61
CA ALA A 16 12.80 -26.30 -4.27
C ALA A 16 12.77 -24.85 -3.76
N PRO A 17 12.65 -23.84 -4.63
CA PRO A 17 12.37 -22.51 -4.15
C PRO A 17 11.06 -22.65 -3.35
N VAL A 18 11.15 -22.48 -2.04
CA VAL A 18 9.99 -22.09 -1.25
C VAL A 18 9.57 -20.81 -1.91
N SER A 19 8.55 -20.90 -2.77
CA SER A 19 7.79 -19.76 -3.21
C SER A 19 7.33 -19.12 -1.92
N ALA A 20 8.10 -18.13 -1.46
CA ALA A 20 7.66 -17.21 -0.45
C ALA A 20 6.47 -16.53 -1.11
N MET A 21 5.27 -17.09 -0.89
CA MET A 21 4.06 -16.30 -0.90
C MET A 21 4.30 -15.27 0.19
N ALA A 22 4.94 -14.17 -0.21
CA ALA A 22 5.10 -13.00 0.61
C ALA A 22 3.70 -12.66 1.06
N ALA A 23 3.43 -12.82 2.35
CA ALA A 23 2.15 -12.62 2.95
C ALA A 23 1.62 -11.25 2.52
N GLN A 24 0.75 -11.27 1.53
CA GLN A 24 -0.07 -10.15 1.09
C GLN A 24 -1.11 -10.01 2.19
N SER A 25 -0.66 -9.56 3.37
CA SER A 25 -1.53 -9.13 4.47
C SER A 25 -2.41 -8.06 3.87
N SER A 26 -3.65 -8.41 3.54
CA SER A 26 -4.44 -7.62 2.59
C SER A 26 -4.62 -6.22 3.15
N LEU A 27 -4.44 -5.23 2.28
CA LEU A 27 -4.66 -3.81 2.59
C LEU A 27 -6.16 -3.50 2.68
N ASP A 28 -7.02 -4.51 2.53
CA ASP A 28 -8.47 -4.36 2.57
C ASP A 28 -8.93 -3.75 3.89
N GLY A 29 -9.77 -2.73 3.78
CA GLY A 29 -10.29 -2.02 4.94
C GLY A 29 -10.76 -0.62 4.59
N VAL A 30 -11.30 0.05 5.61
CA VAL A 30 -11.58 1.48 5.56
C VAL A 30 -10.54 2.18 6.42
N TYR A 31 -10.00 3.29 5.93
CA TYR A 31 -8.90 4.00 6.56
C TYR A 31 -9.24 5.48 6.67
N ALA A 32 -9.36 6.01 7.89
CA ALA A 32 -9.58 7.42 8.13
C ALA A 32 -8.30 8.22 7.88
N TYR A 33 -8.42 9.36 7.22
CA TYR A 33 -7.31 10.30 7.03
C TYR A 33 -6.80 10.80 8.38
N TYR A 34 -5.50 10.68 8.59
CA TYR A 34 -4.87 11.04 9.85
C TYR A 34 -4.77 12.56 9.98
N GLN A 35 -5.43 13.10 11.00
CA GLN A 35 -5.32 14.51 11.37
C GLN A 35 -4.56 14.67 12.69
N ALA A 36 -3.83 15.79 12.81
CA ALA A 36 -3.13 16.17 14.02
C ALA A 36 -3.23 17.69 14.24
N ASN A 37 -2.86 18.16 15.44
CA ASN A 37 -2.98 19.57 15.80
C ASN A 37 -1.93 20.45 15.11
N THR A 38 -0.88 19.85 14.54
CA THR A 38 0.22 20.58 13.89
C THR A 38 0.55 19.97 12.53
N ALA A 39 0.97 20.81 11.58
CA ALA A 39 1.41 20.37 10.26
C ALA A 39 2.59 19.38 10.36
N ALA A 40 3.54 19.62 11.26
CA ALA A 40 4.68 18.71 11.46
C ALA A 40 4.26 17.31 11.95
N GLU A 41 3.21 17.22 12.78
CA GLU A 41 2.66 15.92 13.20
C GLU A 41 1.89 15.24 12.07
N MET A 42 1.16 16.00 11.26
CA MET A 42 0.49 15.50 10.05
C MET A 42 1.52 14.96 9.05
N ASP A 43 2.54 15.73 8.71
CA ASP A 43 3.61 15.36 7.76
C ASP A 43 4.41 14.13 8.22
N ARG A 44 4.51 13.92 9.54
CA ARG A 44 5.13 12.73 10.12
C ARG A 44 4.23 11.50 10.01
N GLY A 45 2.92 11.69 10.17
CA GLY A 45 1.93 10.62 10.24
C GLY A 45 2.05 9.70 11.47
N PRO A 46 1.20 8.66 11.56
CA PRO A 46 1.23 7.68 12.64
C PRO A 46 2.42 6.72 12.48
N ARG A 47 3.25 6.60 13.52
CA ARG A 47 4.42 5.69 13.54
C ARG A 47 4.06 4.23 13.78
N ASN A 48 2.88 3.99 14.37
CA ASN A 48 2.45 2.68 14.82
C ASN A 48 0.96 2.66 15.15
N ASP A 49 0.46 1.48 15.52
CA ASP A 49 -0.94 1.29 15.89
C ASP A 49 -1.36 2.08 17.14
N ALA A 50 -0.43 2.45 18.03
CA ALA A 50 -0.75 3.25 19.20
C ALA A 50 -1.05 4.71 18.82
N ASP A 51 -0.28 5.29 17.88
CA ASP A 51 -0.57 6.60 17.31
C ASP A 51 -1.96 6.60 16.64
N CYS A 52 -2.31 5.54 15.90
CA CYS A 52 -3.65 5.42 15.29
C CYS A 52 -4.76 5.28 16.34
N ARG A 53 -4.60 4.41 17.34
CA ARG A 53 -5.60 4.29 18.43
C ARG A 53 -5.80 5.61 19.16
N LYS A 54 -4.73 6.39 19.38
CA LYS A 54 -4.82 7.71 20.01
C LYS A 54 -5.60 8.69 19.14
N PHE A 55 -5.33 8.72 17.84
CA PHE A 55 -6.07 9.56 16.90
C PHE A 55 -7.56 9.18 16.85
N LEU A 56 -7.87 7.89 16.68
CA LEU A 56 -9.25 7.39 16.59
C LEU A 56 -10.05 7.56 17.89
N ALA A 57 -9.37 7.67 19.04
CA ALA A 57 -10.01 7.99 20.33
C ALA A 57 -10.04 9.50 20.64
N SER A 58 -9.47 10.35 19.78
CA SER A 58 -9.39 11.79 20.00
C SER A 58 -10.62 12.52 19.44
N GLY A 59 -10.85 13.75 19.89
CA GLY A 59 -11.88 14.62 19.31
C GLY A 59 -11.58 15.13 17.88
N LEU A 60 -10.41 14.81 17.33
CA LEU A 60 -10.06 15.12 15.93
C LEU A 60 -10.70 14.14 14.96
N TYR A 61 -10.89 12.88 15.38
CA TYR A 61 -11.56 11.89 14.56
C TYR A 61 -13.06 11.93 14.82
N LYS A 62 -13.82 12.09 13.75
CA LYS A 62 -15.28 12.04 13.76
C LYS A 62 -15.72 11.14 12.63
N ARG A 63 -16.20 9.94 12.97
CA ARG A 63 -16.50 8.86 12.02
C ARG A 63 -17.27 9.32 10.77
N ASP A 64 -18.27 10.17 10.95
CA ASP A 64 -19.16 10.58 9.86
C ASP A 64 -18.70 11.85 9.12
N GLU A 65 -17.72 12.57 9.67
CA GLU A 65 -17.19 13.83 9.09
C GLU A 65 -15.77 13.66 8.52
N SER A 66 -15.05 12.61 8.94
CA SER A 66 -13.68 12.37 8.48
C SER A 66 -13.65 11.80 7.06
N GLU A 67 -12.61 12.17 6.32
CA GLU A 67 -12.31 11.60 5.01
C GLU A 67 -11.76 10.18 5.18
N HIS A 68 -12.12 9.29 4.27
CA HIS A 68 -11.79 7.88 4.29
C HIS A 68 -11.31 7.38 2.94
N LEU A 69 -10.27 6.56 3.00
CA LEU A 69 -9.85 5.69 1.91
C LEU A 69 -10.43 4.29 2.15
N LYS A 70 -11.19 3.78 1.19
CA LYS A 70 -11.67 2.40 1.17
C LYS A 70 -10.84 1.58 0.20
N ILE A 71 -10.30 0.46 0.69
CA ILE A 71 -9.54 -0.51 -0.11
C ILE A 71 -10.29 -1.83 -0.11
N VAL A 72 -10.62 -2.34 -1.29
CA VAL A 72 -11.24 -3.65 -1.49
C VAL A 72 -10.58 -4.34 -2.69
N GLY A 73 -9.72 -5.32 -2.41
CA GLY A 73 -8.95 -5.99 -3.44
C GLY A 73 -7.99 -5.03 -4.13
N ASP A 74 -8.15 -4.86 -5.44
CA ASP A 74 -7.43 -3.90 -6.26
C ASP A 74 -8.15 -2.55 -6.38
N ARG A 75 -9.37 -2.37 -5.86
CA ARG A 75 -10.07 -1.08 -5.94
C ARG A 75 -9.79 -0.21 -4.72
N TRP A 76 -9.26 0.98 -4.97
CA TRP A 76 -9.04 2.02 -3.95
C TRP A 76 -9.96 3.21 -4.25
N ASP A 77 -10.66 3.69 -3.23
CA ASP A 77 -11.65 4.75 -3.33
C ASP A 77 -11.43 5.76 -2.20
N ASP A 78 -10.82 6.90 -2.52
CA ASP A 78 -10.60 8.01 -1.60
C ASP A 78 -11.66 9.10 -1.84
N ASN A 79 -12.32 9.53 -0.76
CA ASN A 79 -13.34 10.57 -0.81
C ASN A 79 -12.77 11.99 -0.63
N GLN A 80 -11.43 12.15 -0.61
CA GLN A 80 -10.77 13.44 -0.69
C GLN A 80 -11.08 14.14 -2.02
N ASP A 81 -11.41 15.43 -1.99
CA ASP A 81 -11.64 16.29 -3.17
C ASP A 81 -10.40 16.47 -4.08
N VAL A 82 -9.29 15.81 -3.76
CA VAL A 82 -8.00 15.86 -4.48
C VAL A 82 -7.52 14.42 -4.75
N SER A 83 -8.24 13.77 -5.67
CA SER A 83 -8.43 12.33 -5.89
C SER A 83 -7.28 11.53 -6.51
N ASP A 84 -6.03 11.73 -6.10
CA ASP A 84 -4.90 10.98 -6.69
C ASP A 84 -4.84 9.49 -6.23
N VAL A 85 -5.70 9.08 -5.28
CA VAL A 85 -5.76 7.73 -4.69
C VAL A 85 -7.09 7.02 -5.00
N THR A 86 -7.65 7.27 -6.18
CA THR A 86 -8.89 6.61 -6.61
C THR A 86 -8.67 5.89 -7.93
N GLY A 87 -9.02 4.60 -7.98
CA GLY A 87 -8.85 3.80 -9.18
C GLY A 87 -8.58 2.32 -8.92
N ASN A 88 -8.28 1.60 -9.99
CA ASN A 88 -7.80 0.22 -9.91
C ASN A 88 -6.30 0.25 -9.66
N VAL A 89 -5.86 -0.52 -8.67
CA VAL A 89 -4.52 -0.47 -8.10
C VAL A 89 -3.83 -1.81 -8.25
N GLU A 90 -2.74 -1.79 -8.99
CA GLU A 90 -1.84 -2.94 -9.12
C GLU A 90 -0.75 -2.85 -8.06
N LEU A 91 -0.76 -3.80 -7.12
CA LEU A 91 0.31 -3.92 -6.13
C LEU A 91 1.52 -4.65 -6.73
N GLY A 92 2.68 -4.01 -6.67
CA GLY A 92 3.94 -4.66 -7.01
C GLY A 92 4.48 -5.52 -5.88
N GLN A 93 5.63 -6.16 -6.12
CA GLN A 93 6.28 -7.01 -5.12
C GLN A 93 6.78 -6.16 -3.94
N GLY A 94 6.15 -6.32 -2.78
CA GLY A 94 6.55 -5.65 -1.55
C GLY A 94 7.91 -6.10 -1.02
N ARG A 95 8.60 -5.19 -0.33
CA ARG A 95 9.83 -5.45 0.42
C ARG A 95 9.64 -4.98 1.86
N GLY A 96 9.58 -5.93 2.80
CA GLY A 96 9.30 -5.63 4.20
C GLY A 96 7.90 -5.02 4.37
N ASN A 97 7.84 -3.79 4.87
CA ASN A 97 6.60 -3.07 5.11
C ASN A 97 6.21 -2.10 3.98
N VAL A 98 7.02 -1.99 2.93
CA VAL A 98 6.78 -1.10 1.78
C VAL A 98 6.30 -1.93 0.59
N THR A 99 5.19 -1.51 -0.01
CA THR A 99 4.63 -2.13 -1.23
C THR A 99 4.47 -1.07 -2.30
N PRO A 100 5.16 -1.17 -3.44
CA PRO A 100 4.91 -0.26 -4.56
C PRO A 100 3.54 -0.53 -5.16
N PHE A 101 2.91 0.49 -5.73
CA PHE A 101 1.66 0.35 -6.45
C PHE A 101 1.62 1.25 -7.69
N THR A 102 0.73 0.87 -8.62
CA THR A 102 0.33 1.69 -9.76
C THR A 102 -1.18 1.87 -9.73
N ILE A 103 -1.67 3.09 -9.85
CA ILE A 103 -3.09 3.40 -10.00
C ILE A 103 -3.36 3.61 -11.48
N ASN A 104 -4.12 2.68 -12.05
CA ASN A 104 -4.70 2.82 -13.37
C ASN A 104 -5.89 3.77 -13.22
N VAL A 105 -5.68 5.04 -13.55
CA VAL A 105 -6.73 6.06 -13.47
C VAL A 105 -7.83 5.70 -14.47
N GLU A 106 -9.05 5.52 -13.98
CA GLU A 106 -10.23 5.44 -14.83
C GLU A 106 -10.54 6.86 -15.32
N SER A 107 -10.02 7.24 -16.49
CA SER A 107 -10.62 8.36 -17.21
C SER A 107 -11.27 7.82 -18.48
N GLU A 108 -12.59 8.00 -18.55
CA GLU A 108 -13.27 8.18 -19.81
C GLU A 108 -12.85 9.56 -20.33
N ALA A 109 -11.92 9.59 -21.28
CA ALA A 109 -11.80 10.77 -22.14
C ALA A 109 -13.17 10.95 -22.82
N ALA A 110 -13.95 11.93 -22.37
CA ALA A 110 -15.31 12.21 -22.88
C ALA A 110 -15.33 12.58 -24.38
N ASP A 111 -14.18 12.75 -25.01
CA ASP A 111 -13.99 13.08 -26.43
C ASP A 111 -13.40 11.94 -27.27
N GLY A 112 -13.11 10.77 -26.69
CA GLY A 112 -12.57 9.62 -27.43
C GLY A 112 -11.17 9.84 -28.01
N THR A 113 -10.48 10.94 -27.68
CA THR A 113 -9.08 11.13 -28.02
C THR A 113 -8.24 10.56 -26.89
N GLY A 114 -7.89 9.28 -27.02
CA GLY A 114 -7.06 8.55 -26.07
C GLY A 114 -5.65 9.12 -25.98
N ASP A 115 -5.51 10.23 -25.26
CA ASP A 115 -4.22 10.83 -24.93
C ASP A 115 -3.74 10.31 -23.57
N GLY A 116 -3.01 9.20 -23.63
CA GLY A 116 -1.87 8.92 -22.73
C GLY A 116 -2.02 9.28 -21.26
N ILE A 117 -3.05 8.79 -20.58
CA ILE A 117 -3.15 8.88 -19.12
C ILE A 117 -1.97 8.11 -18.53
N THR A 118 -1.00 8.84 -17.97
CA THR A 118 0.13 8.23 -17.27
C THR A 118 -0.38 7.69 -15.94
N PRO A 119 -0.29 6.38 -15.67
CA PRO A 119 -0.70 5.82 -14.38
C PRO A 119 0.04 6.50 -13.24
N ALA A 120 -0.68 6.84 -12.17
CA ALA A 120 -0.04 7.36 -10.96
C ALA A 120 0.72 6.21 -10.27
N LYS A 121 1.93 6.48 -9.81
CA LYS A 121 2.76 5.48 -9.12
C LYS A 121 3.04 5.91 -7.71
N GLY A 122 3.21 4.92 -6.84
CA GLY A 122 3.46 5.21 -5.45
C GLY A 122 3.94 4.03 -4.65
N THR A 123 4.02 4.25 -3.35
CA THR A 123 4.29 3.21 -2.36
C THR A 123 3.32 3.35 -1.22
N VAL A 124 2.83 2.21 -0.74
CA VAL A 124 2.15 2.11 0.55
C VAL A 124 3.12 1.51 1.56
N THR A 125 3.33 2.23 2.65
CA THR A 125 4.17 1.82 3.78
C THR A 125 3.28 1.48 4.95
N ARG A 126 3.35 0.24 5.45
CA ARG A 126 2.68 -0.15 6.69
C ARG A 126 3.55 0.23 7.89
N ASN A 127 3.02 1.08 8.75
CA ASN A 127 3.64 1.44 10.03
C ASN A 127 3.08 0.58 11.19
N GLY A 128 2.23 -0.39 10.88
CA GLY A 128 1.61 -1.30 11.84
C GLY A 128 0.48 -2.08 11.16
N LYS A 129 -0.46 -2.61 11.95
CA LYS A 129 -1.69 -3.21 11.42
C LYS A 129 -2.75 -2.17 11.06
N LEU A 130 -2.73 -1.03 11.76
CA LEU A 130 -3.72 0.05 11.61
C LEU A 130 -3.14 1.23 10.83
N ALA A 131 -1.84 1.48 10.92
CA ALA A 131 -1.20 2.65 10.34
C ALA A 131 -0.67 2.38 8.93
N ILE A 132 -1.09 3.19 7.95
CA ILE A 132 -0.52 3.21 6.60
C ILE A 132 -0.10 4.62 6.19
N SER A 133 0.97 4.71 5.39
CA SER A 133 1.36 5.93 4.67
C SER A 133 1.39 5.64 3.18
N ILE A 134 0.74 6.48 2.38
CA ILE A 134 0.72 6.40 0.92
C ILE A 134 1.59 7.54 0.41
N THR A 135 2.64 7.21 -0.34
CA THR A 135 3.43 8.19 -1.09
C THR A 135 3.09 8.06 -2.56
N ILE A 136 2.73 9.16 -3.20
CA ILE A 136 2.44 9.24 -4.64
C ILE A 136 3.50 10.13 -5.27
N GLU A 137 4.04 9.69 -6.40
CA GLU A 137 4.97 10.47 -7.22
C GLU A 137 4.28 10.75 -8.56
N GLY A 138 3.97 12.01 -8.83
CA GLY A 138 3.24 12.43 -10.04
C GLY A 138 3.78 13.75 -10.62
N GLY A 139 3.12 14.24 -11.68
CA GLY A 139 3.52 15.46 -12.40
C GLY A 139 3.53 16.73 -11.54
N GLN A 140 2.79 16.74 -10.41
CA GLN A 140 2.76 17.85 -9.45
C GLN A 140 3.74 17.67 -8.27
N GLY A 141 4.61 16.65 -8.32
CA GLY A 141 5.59 16.35 -7.28
C GLY A 141 5.23 15.15 -6.41
N ARG A 142 5.92 15.03 -5.27
CA ARG A 142 5.73 13.94 -4.30
C ARG A 142 4.76 14.36 -3.22
N ARG A 143 3.68 13.60 -3.04
CA ARG A 143 2.71 13.79 -1.95
C ARG A 143 2.76 12.60 -1.00
N MET A 144 2.57 12.87 0.29
CA MET A 144 2.45 11.83 1.32
C MET A 144 1.14 12.00 2.06
N LEU A 145 0.40 10.90 2.19
CA LEU A 145 -0.89 10.82 2.84
C LEU A 145 -0.82 9.75 3.92
N HIS A 146 -1.47 10.00 5.05
CA HIS A 146 -1.38 9.15 6.22
C HIS A 146 -2.79 8.74 6.63
N TYR A 147 -2.97 7.45 6.90
CA TYR A 147 -4.28 6.94 7.27
C TYR A 147 -4.21 5.92 8.41
N CYS A 148 -5.31 5.82 9.14
CA CYS A 148 -5.52 4.86 10.20
C CYS A 148 -6.73 3.99 9.90
N LYS A 149 -6.54 2.67 9.89
CA LYS A 149 -7.60 1.69 9.69
C LYS A 149 -8.69 1.87 10.75
N VAL A 150 -9.93 1.93 10.30
CA VAL A 150 -11.13 1.96 11.14
C VAL A 150 -11.80 0.60 11.09
N ASP A 151 -12.26 0.13 12.25
CA ASP A 151 -13.04 -1.10 12.39
C ASP A 151 -14.53 -0.88 12.12
#